data_AF-A0A2W5TV74-F1
#
_entry.id   AF-A0A2W5TV74-F1
#
_cell.length_a   1.000
_cell.length_b   1.000
_cell.length_c   1.000
_cell.angle_alpha   90.00
_cell.angle_beta   90.00
_cell.angle_gamma   90.00
#
_symmetry.space_group_name_H-M   'P 1'
#
loop_
_entity.id
_entity.type
_entity.pdbx_description
1 polymer ?
#
loop_
_entity_poly.entity_id
_entity_poly.type
_entity_poly.pdbx_seq_one_letter_code
_entity_poly.pdbx_strand_id
1 'polypeptide(L)'
;MISTLRPTLFHGSRYPGAILKANELTLPTSGYPMISLTRDVRIARYWASLKRDDDEGRGAIFVLDRVSLGARFRLSPFRDQAWHEGRSRCEQDEAEEVVWARPIDRLATFLIEVRWLETPC
;
A
#
# COMPACT_ATOMS: atom_id res chain seq x y z
N MET A 1 -27.67 12.11 5.42
CA MET A 1 -26.47 12.48 4.62
C MET A 1 -25.50 11.31 4.66
N ILE A 2 -25.41 10.54 3.58
CA ILE A 2 -24.33 9.55 3.45
C ILE A 2 -23.11 10.35 3.02
N SER A 3 -22.13 10.49 3.91
CA SER A 3 -20.80 10.98 3.52
C SER A 3 -20.25 9.98 2.50
N THR A 4 -20.21 10.36 1.22
CA THR A 4 -19.57 9.57 0.17
C THR A 4 -18.06 9.68 0.35
N LEU A 5 -17.54 8.97 1.37
CA LEU A 5 -16.11 8.75 1.51
C LEU A 5 -15.62 8.17 0.18
N ARG A 6 -14.69 8.87 -0.47
CA ARG A 6 -14.03 8.36 -1.68
C ARG A 6 -13.39 7.02 -1.33
N PRO A 7 -13.65 5.94 -2.07
CA PRO A 7 -13.01 4.67 -1.80
C PRO A 7 -11.50 4.81 -1.96
N THR A 8 -10.75 4.55 -0.89
CA THR A 8 -9.28 4.67 -0.87
C THR A 8 -8.61 3.32 -0.69
N LEU A 9 -7.42 3.21 -1.26
CA LEU A 9 -6.46 2.16 -0.96
C LEU A 9 -5.20 2.78 -0.36
N PHE A 10 -4.52 2.01 0.48
CA PHE A 10 -3.31 2.44 1.17
C PHE A 10 -2.13 1.56 0.78
N HIS A 11 -0.96 2.18 0.65
CA HIS A 11 0.30 1.47 0.50
C HIS A 11 1.30 2.01 1.52
N GLY A 12 1.83 1.14 2.38
CA GLY A 12 2.84 1.50 3.37
C GLY A 12 4.23 1.17 2.87
N SER A 13 5.17 2.11 2.95
CA SER A 13 6.55 1.86 2.51
C SER A 13 7.58 2.57 3.38
N ARG A 14 8.76 1.94 3.44
CA ARG A 14 10.01 2.46 4.01
C ARG A 14 10.89 3.20 3.00
N TYR A 15 10.45 3.29 1.75
CA TYR A 15 11.16 3.97 0.65
C TYR A 15 10.33 5.09 -0.01
N PRO A 16 9.67 5.97 0.78
CA PRO A 16 8.74 6.93 0.21
C PRO A 16 9.39 7.97 -0.72
N GLY A 17 10.62 8.39 -0.46
CA GLY A 17 11.39 9.32 -1.29
C GLY A 17 11.71 8.73 -2.66
N ALA A 18 12.16 7.47 -2.72
CA ALA A 18 12.40 6.76 -3.97
C ALA A 18 11.11 6.63 -4.80
N ILE A 19 10.00 6.23 -4.16
CA ILE A 19 8.67 6.12 -4.80
C ILE A 19 8.22 7.47 -5.37
N LEU A 20 8.35 8.55 -4.59
CA LEU A 20 7.95 9.89 -5.02
C LEU A 20 8.83 10.42 -6.15
N LYS A 21 10.14 10.18 -6.08
CA LYS A 21 11.10 10.59 -7.12
C LYS A 21 10.86 9.85 -8.43
N ALA A 22 10.56 8.55 -8.38
CA ALA A 22 10.25 7.73 -9.55
C ALA A 22 8.83 7.97 -10.07
N ASN A 23 7.94 8.53 -9.24
CA ASN A 23 6.51 8.64 -9.51
C ASN A 23 5.88 7.28 -9.83
N GLU A 24 6.27 6.24 -9.08
CA GLU A 24 5.90 4.85 -9.36
C GLU A 24 5.97 3.96 -8.11
N LEU A 25 5.06 2.98 -8.01
CA LEU A 25 5.22 1.82 -7.13
C LEU A 25 5.81 0.67 -7.94
N THR A 26 7.06 0.32 -7.65
CA THR A 26 7.82 -0.73 -8.33
C THR A 26 7.52 -2.09 -7.72
N LEU A 27 7.58 -3.14 -8.55
CA LEU A 27 7.44 -4.51 -8.08
C LEU A 27 8.54 -4.84 -7.07
N PRO A 28 8.24 -5.67 -6.06
CA PRO A 28 9.26 -6.11 -5.12
C PRO A 28 10.29 -6.98 -5.84
N THR A 29 11.55 -6.93 -5.38
CA THR A 29 12.65 -7.75 -5.91
C THR A 29 12.60 -9.20 -5.41
N SER A 30 11.74 -9.51 -4.44
CA SER A 30 11.54 -10.83 -3.85
C SER A 30 10.08 -11.05 -3.45
N GLY A 31 9.63 -12.31 -3.38
CA GLY A 31 8.26 -12.65 -3.02
C GLY A 31 7.32 -12.65 -4.23
N TYR A 32 6.04 -12.33 -4.00
CA TYR A 32 5.04 -12.27 -5.08
C TYR A 32 5.31 -11.07 -6.00
N PRO A 33 5.28 -11.24 -7.33
CA PRO A 33 5.47 -10.13 -8.28
C PRO A 33 4.19 -9.28 -8.37
N MET A 34 3.87 -8.56 -7.29
CA MET A 34 2.65 -7.75 -7.20
C MET A 34 2.87 -6.50 -6.34
N ILE A 35 2.07 -5.47 -6.61
CA ILE A 35 1.92 -4.32 -5.70
C ILE A 35 0.75 -4.61 -4.78
N SER A 36 1.03 -4.67 -3.48
CA SER A 36 -0.01 -4.83 -2.45
C SER A 36 -0.55 -3.47 -2.00
N LEU A 37 -1.88 -3.37 -1.98
CA LEU A 37 -2.65 -2.25 -1.48
C LEU A 37 -3.67 -2.77 -0.46
N THR A 38 -3.91 -2.03 0.61
CA THR A 38 -4.86 -2.43 1.66
C THR A 38 -5.99 -1.43 1.82
N ARG A 39 -7.14 -1.90 2.30
CA ARG A 39 -8.25 -1.01 2.73
C ARG A 39 -8.12 -0.58 4.19
N ASP A 40 -7.19 -1.18 4.94
CA ASP A 40 -6.93 -0.89 6.35
C ASP A 40 -5.64 -0.09 6.53
N VAL A 41 -5.78 1.17 6.96
CA VAL A 41 -4.66 2.07 7.22
C VAL A 41 -3.67 1.51 8.27
N ARG A 42 -4.11 0.63 9.18
CA ARG A 42 -3.25 0.01 10.19
C ARG A 42 -2.26 -0.97 9.57
N ILE A 43 -2.68 -1.71 8.55
CA ILE A 43 -1.81 -2.62 7.80
C ILE A 43 -0.77 -1.80 7.01
N ALA A 44 -1.19 -0.73 6.33
CA ALA A 44 -0.25 0.17 5.68
C ALA A 44 0.73 0.81 6.67
N ARG A 45 0.26 1.22 7.86
CA ARG A 45 1.12 1.77 8.91
C ARG A 45 2.14 0.74 9.40
N TYR A 46 1.72 -0.51 9.60
CA TYR A 46 2.62 -1.60 9.97
C TYR A 46 3.76 -1.71 8.97
N TRP A 47 3.46 -1.83 7.67
CA TRP A 47 4.47 -1.89 6.60
C TRP A 47 5.38 -0.66 6.55
N ALA A 48 4.82 0.55 6.68
CA ALA A 48 5.60 1.78 6.73
C ALA A 48 6.50 1.92 7.97
N SER A 49 6.24 1.12 9.02
CA SER A 49 7.00 1.15 10.27
C SER A 49 8.07 0.05 10.40
N LEU A 50 8.01 -0.99 9.55
CA LEU A 50 8.95 -2.11 9.60
C LEU A 50 10.34 -1.68 9.12
N LYS A 51 11.28 -1.47 10.05
CA LYS A 51 12.67 -1.11 9.73
C LYS A 51 13.32 -2.14 8.81
N ARG A 52 14.15 -1.66 7.88
CA ARG A 52 14.94 -2.47 6.95
C ARG A 52 16.37 -1.94 6.93
N ASP A 53 17.33 -2.81 6.61
CA ASP A 53 18.76 -2.45 6.65
C ASP A 53 19.13 -1.34 5.66
N ASP A 54 18.35 -1.20 4.58
CA ASP A 54 18.57 -0.26 3.47
C ASP A 54 17.46 0.81 3.35
N ASP A 55 16.66 1.03 4.41
CA ASP A 55 15.56 1.98 4.34
C ASP A 55 15.96 3.47 4.39
N GLU A 56 15.00 4.34 4.06
CA GLU A 56 15.21 5.80 4.01
C GLU A 56 15.09 6.50 5.38
N GLY A 57 15.10 5.75 6.49
CA GLY A 57 14.98 6.29 7.86
C GLY A 57 13.56 6.72 8.24
N ARG A 58 12.74 7.18 7.30
CA ARG A 58 11.34 7.60 7.54
C ARG A 58 10.38 6.96 6.53
N GLY A 59 9.37 6.26 7.06
CA GLY A 59 8.35 5.61 6.23
C GLY A 59 7.14 6.52 5.99
N ALA A 60 6.33 6.16 5.01
CA ALA A 60 5.08 6.86 4.74
C ALA A 60 3.98 5.91 4.27
N ILE A 61 2.75 6.39 4.37
CA ILE A 61 1.55 5.76 3.81
C ILE A 61 1.10 6.60 2.61
N PHE A 62 1.00 5.97 1.45
CA PHE A 62 0.41 6.53 0.25
C PHE A 62 -1.09 6.27 0.27
N VAL A 63 -1.89 7.33 0.16
CA VAL A 63 -3.35 7.26 0.09
C VAL A 63 -3.76 7.41 -1.37
N LEU A 64 -4.38 6.39 -1.93
CA LEU A 64 -4.64 6.27 -3.36
C LEU A 64 -6.15 6.23 -3.65
N ASP A 65 -6.56 6.89 -4.71
CA ASP A 65 -7.93 6.84 -5.22
C ASP A 65 -8.19 5.49 -5.89
N ARG A 66 -9.00 4.65 -5.24
CA ARG A 66 -9.29 3.29 -5.70
C ARG A 66 -10.00 3.29 -7.05
N VAL A 67 -10.87 4.27 -7.30
CA VAL A 67 -11.68 4.35 -8.53
C VAL A 67 -10.78 4.59 -9.73
N SER A 68 -9.89 5.58 -9.63
CA SER A 68 -8.93 5.93 -10.67
C SER A 68 -7.92 4.81 -10.92
N LEU A 69 -7.47 4.13 -9.85
CA LEU A 69 -6.65 2.92 -9.97
C LEU A 69 -7.39 1.81 -10.71
N GLY A 70 -8.61 1.48 -10.29
CA GLY A 70 -9.43 0.42 -10.88
C GLY A 70 -9.81 0.67 -12.34
N ALA A 71 -9.85 1.94 -12.76
CA ALA A 71 -10.06 2.30 -14.16
C ALA A 71 -8.85 1.97 -15.07
N ARG A 72 -7.63 1.90 -14.51
CA ARG A 72 -6.38 1.65 -15.27
C ARG A 72 -5.76 0.28 -15.01
N PHE A 73 -5.95 -0.27 -13.82
CA PHE A 73 -5.33 -1.50 -13.36
C PHE A 73 -6.39 -2.48 -12.88
N ARG A 74 -6.14 -3.76 -13.13
CA ARG A 74 -6.97 -4.83 -12.59
C ARG A 74 -6.62 -5.03 -11.12
N LEU A 75 -7.47 -4.49 -10.23
CA LEU A 75 -7.40 -4.74 -8.80
C LEU A 75 -8.03 -6.11 -8.50
N SER A 76 -7.26 -7.02 -7.90
CA SER A 76 -7.74 -8.35 -7.53
C SER A 76 -7.59 -8.57 -6.02
N PRO A 77 -8.57 -9.16 -5.33
CA PRO A 77 -8.39 -9.57 -3.95
C PRO A 77 -7.24 -10.59 -3.86
N PHE A 78 -6.38 -10.42 -2.86
CA PHE A 78 -5.33 -11.36 -2.52
C PHE A 78 -5.32 -11.61 -1.02
N ARG A 79 -5.00 -12.86 -0.66
CA ARG A 79 -4.85 -13.32 0.71
C ARG A 79 -3.60 -14.15 0.77
N ASP A 80 -2.58 -13.64 1.43
CA ASP A 80 -1.37 -14.41 1.65
C ASP A 80 -1.62 -15.41 2.79
N GLN A 81 -1.61 -16.70 2.45
CA GLN A 81 -1.87 -17.76 3.42
C GLN A 81 -0.88 -17.72 4.58
N ALA A 82 0.38 -17.34 4.32
CA ALA A 82 1.41 -17.23 5.36
C ALA A 82 1.14 -16.10 6.37
N TRP A 83 0.38 -15.07 5.99
CA TRP A 83 0.01 -13.96 6.89
C TRP A 83 -1.20 -14.25 7.76
N HIS A 84 -2.04 -15.21 7.37
CA HIS A 84 -3.29 -15.52 8.05
C HIS A 84 -3.19 -16.71 9.02
N GLU A 85 -2.15 -17.54 8.93
CA GLU A 85 -1.92 -18.62 9.89
C GLU A 85 -1.58 -18.04 11.28
N GLY A 86 -2.50 -18.22 12.24
CA GLY A 86 -2.32 -17.83 13.65
C GLY A 86 -2.83 -16.44 14.05
N ARG A 87 -3.49 -15.68 13.15
CA ARG A 87 -4.05 -14.34 13.46
C ARG A 87 -5.53 -14.35 13.84
N SER A 88 -5.96 -13.31 14.56
CA SER A 88 -7.33 -13.15 15.06
C SER A 88 -8.36 -13.01 13.94
N ARG A 89 -9.61 -13.44 14.16
CA ARG A 89 -10.67 -13.50 13.13
C ARG A 89 -10.95 -12.17 12.43
N CYS A 90 -10.75 -11.03 13.12
CA CYS A 90 -10.93 -9.70 12.56
C CYS A 90 -9.78 -9.22 11.65
N GLU A 91 -8.58 -9.79 11.80
CA GLU A 91 -7.46 -9.60 10.86
C GLU A 91 -7.57 -10.51 9.63
N GLN A 92 -8.44 -11.53 9.70
CA GLN A 92 -8.74 -12.43 8.58
C GLN A 92 -9.78 -11.84 7.61
N ASP A 93 -10.46 -10.74 7.94
CA ASP A 93 -11.46 -10.16 7.03
C ASP A 93 -10.85 -9.18 6.02
N GLU A 94 -9.66 -8.67 6.28
CA GLU A 94 -8.91 -7.86 5.32
C GLU A 94 -8.37 -8.79 4.21
N ALA A 95 -8.74 -8.46 2.99
CA ALA A 95 -8.10 -8.98 1.79
C ALA A 95 -7.52 -7.79 1.07
N GLU A 96 -6.20 -7.80 0.89
CA GLU A 96 -5.46 -6.81 0.14
C GLU A 96 -5.98 -6.79 -1.29
N GLU A 97 -5.95 -5.63 -1.93
CA GLU A 97 -6.15 -5.49 -3.36
C GLU A 97 -4.79 -5.38 -4.02
N VAL A 98 -4.51 -6.26 -4.97
CA VAL A 98 -3.19 -6.31 -5.62
C VAL A 98 -3.26 -5.97 -7.09
N VAL A 99 -2.17 -5.39 -7.58
CA VAL A 99 -1.87 -5.26 -9.01
C VAL A 99 -0.75 -6.24 -9.35
N TRP A 100 -1.06 -7.24 -10.17
CA TRP A 100 -0.13 -8.32 -10.53
C TRP A 100 0.81 -7.94 -11.67
N ALA A 101 2.07 -8.35 -11.53
CA ALA A 101 3.12 -8.35 -12.55
C ALA A 101 3.31 -7.02 -13.30
N ARG A 102 2.88 -5.91 -12.69
CA ARG A 102 2.93 -4.59 -13.30
C ARG A 102 3.14 -3.54 -12.23
N PRO A 103 4.09 -2.60 -12.42
CA PRO A 103 4.24 -1.48 -11.52
C PRO A 103 3.11 -0.46 -11.73
N ILE A 104 2.88 0.39 -10.72
CA ILE A 104 1.91 1.49 -10.80
C ILE A 104 2.67 2.74 -11.22
N ASP A 105 2.78 2.94 -12.54
CA ASP A 105 3.41 4.10 -13.16
C ASP A 105 2.55 5.36 -13.02
N ARG A 106 3.19 6.54 -13.06
CA ARG A 106 2.50 7.85 -12.94
C ARG A 106 1.69 7.98 -11.65
N LEU A 107 2.24 7.51 -10.54
CA LEU A 107 1.59 7.42 -9.23
C LEU A 107 0.79 8.68 -8.83
N ALA A 108 1.32 9.86 -9.14
CA ALA A 108 0.69 11.15 -8.89
C ALA A 108 -0.74 11.29 -9.45
N THR A 109 -1.12 10.53 -10.50
CA THR A 109 -2.50 10.57 -11.03
C THR A 109 -3.51 9.84 -10.13
N PHE A 110 -3.04 8.97 -9.24
CA PHE A 110 -3.86 8.21 -8.30
C PHE A 110 -3.68 8.68 -6.85
N LEU A 111 -2.65 9.46 -6.58
CA LEU A 111 -2.27 9.89 -5.24
C LEU A 111 -3.20 10.99 -4.74
N ILE A 112 -3.87 10.72 -3.62
CA ILE A 112 -4.66 11.71 -2.89
C ILE A 112 -3.75 12.47 -1.93
N GLU A 113 -2.95 11.76 -1.13
CA GLU A 113 -2.00 12.35 -0.18
C GLU A 113 -0.92 11.35 0.25
N VAL A 114 0.13 11.86 0.89
CA VAL A 114 1.19 11.08 1.53
C VAL A 114 1.20 11.40 3.02
N ARG A 115 1.05 10.38 3.86
CA ARG A 115 1.11 10.49 5.32
C ARG A 115 2.46 10.00 5.81
N TRP A 116 3.35 10.92 6.10
CA TRP A 116 4.66 10.60 6.67
C TRP A 116 4.50 10.12 8.10
N LEU A 117 5.15 9.00 8.44
CA LEU A 117 5.21 8.56 9.84
C LEU A 117 6.08 9.55 10.62
N GLU A 118 5.66 9.88 11.84
CA GLU A 118 6.50 10.67 12.74
C GLU A 118 7.76 9.86 13.08
N THR A 119 8.92 10.51 13.01
CA THR A 119 10.15 9.91 13.53
C THR A 119 10.00 9.84 15.05
N PRO A 120 10.18 8.68 15.70
CA PRO A 120 10.22 8.65 17.15
C PRO A 120 11.33 9.60 17.63
N CYS A 121 10.98 10.47 18.58
CA CYS A 121 11.86 11.47 19.19
C CYS A 121 13.13 10.84 19.77
#